data_AF-A0A923YGR4-F1
#
_entry.id   AF-A0A923YGR4-F1
#
_cell.length_a   1.000
_cell.length_b   1.000
_cell.length_c   1.000
_cell.angle_alpha   90.00
_cell.angle_beta   90.00
_cell.angle_gamma   90.00
#
_symmetry.space_group_name_H-M   'P 1'
#
loop_
_entity.id
_entity.type
_entity.pdbx_description
1 polymer ?
#
loop_
_entity_poly.entity_id
_entity_poly.type
_entity_poly.pdbx_seq_one_letter_code
_entity_poly.pdbx_strand_id
1 'polypeptide(L)'
;MKTQFHFTTRLFHSVNTKVKATAAILLIFVSHLSFSQSNTLSAGLWNTGSNWSAGVPTGSTNANVNHIMTINTNISVSSGDFIINKSVTDLAGGTAYNLSVSGTGGDQGNFDVYATSLFEGTCSVNSNGTLTVRNGDTLTVGPSVFANNSTVVVEAGGTLIINGDLTNNNNSTGISINGTLIINGNFSGGNGSAVTGTGTMLTNGSLVTTGSGSVFGSTGDCNTGPCSGNNLCVTNTINAPQTICAGLAPTGLTGNTLIGYIYKWQLSTSSSSTGFSDITGAITQNYAPPILYTTTWYRRIATTVGCTAASTAVMITVNPSQWIGGTSTDWNILANWCGNIPNSLTNVLIPSGTTFLPVITGAISMNDLTISPSATFTKMATGTVNVYGNFVNNGIYTDNGIYTDAGSVVFTGAALQNISGITTFNNLTINNAHGVSISSTVRVNGILTLTLGNLATNGNLSQNLSNGAIAGTGTGTTTGNIRFFKTIWGDRYHYLSSPLSVNTVADWNDNVTMKFGPYYNLYTYNETVPDSNAKVGWTTVTSNATALQSMKGYALYFPRYTYTSLLDVSGTYTHGATYLNNTLTNTVSTTPVSKPASDGWNLVGNPYPSTIDWLAASG
;
A
#
# COMPACT_ATOMS: atom_id res chain seq x y z
N MET A 1 17.79 -71.77 -34.25
CA MET A 1 17.06 -71.02 -35.29
C MET A 1 17.65 -69.61 -35.35
N LYS A 2 18.15 -69.22 -36.54
CA LYS A 2 18.47 -67.88 -37.10
C LYS A 2 19.00 -66.78 -36.14
N THR A 3 20.32 -66.47 -36.11
CA THR A 3 21.09 -65.46 -36.92
C THR A 3 20.65 -64.00 -36.70
N GLN A 4 21.45 -62.96 -36.43
CA GLN A 4 22.91 -62.66 -36.30
C GLN A 4 23.06 -61.32 -35.51
N PHE A 5 23.98 -61.15 -34.54
CA PHE A 5 25.34 -60.49 -34.59
C PHE A 5 25.39 -59.06 -35.18
N HIS A 6 26.13 -58.05 -34.71
CA HIS A 6 26.93 -57.67 -33.52
C HIS A 6 27.36 -56.18 -33.76
N PHE A 7 27.35 -55.27 -32.77
CA PHE A 7 28.54 -54.67 -32.07
C PHE A 7 29.64 -54.08 -33.02
N THR A 8 30.27 -52.89 -32.86
CA THR A 8 30.29 -51.85 -31.80
C THR A 8 31.16 -50.63 -32.22
N THR A 9 31.05 -49.56 -31.41
CA THR A 9 32.10 -48.60 -30.92
C THR A 9 32.67 -47.45 -31.77
N ARG A 10 32.34 -46.22 -31.31
CA ARG A 10 33.22 -45.14 -30.75
C ARG A 10 34.72 -45.24 -31.11
N LEU A 11 35.44 -44.19 -31.50
CA LEU A 11 35.66 -42.89 -30.85
C LEU A 11 36.47 -42.00 -31.83
N PHE A 12 36.30 -40.67 -31.84
CA PHE A 12 37.09 -39.74 -32.66
C PHE A 12 38.25 -39.13 -31.86
N HIS A 13 39.44 -39.04 -32.48
CA HIS A 13 40.46 -37.98 -32.29
C HIS A 13 41.44 -37.93 -33.49
N SER A 14 41.51 -36.76 -34.14
CA SER A 14 42.71 -35.99 -34.53
C SER A 14 43.86 -36.58 -35.41
N VAL A 15 44.02 -35.95 -36.58
CA VAL A 15 45.26 -35.44 -37.24
C VAL A 15 46.02 -36.30 -38.28
N ASN A 16 46.25 -35.63 -39.43
CA ASN A 16 47.39 -35.64 -40.37
C ASN A 16 47.37 -36.41 -41.72
N THR A 17 47.50 -35.56 -42.76
CA THR A 17 48.38 -35.64 -43.95
C THR A 17 48.09 -36.58 -45.13
N LYS A 18 47.86 -35.91 -46.27
CA LYS A 18 48.40 -36.13 -47.64
C LYS A 18 48.29 -37.53 -48.25
N VAL A 19 47.50 -37.65 -49.32
CA VAL A 19 47.95 -38.26 -50.60
C VAL A 19 47.25 -37.55 -51.78
N LYS A 20 48.05 -37.12 -52.76
CA LYS A 20 47.64 -36.62 -54.08
C LYS A 20 47.09 -37.80 -54.93
N ALA A 21 45.98 -37.59 -55.64
CA ALA A 21 45.60 -38.43 -56.78
C ALA A 21 45.06 -37.55 -57.93
N THR A 22 45.93 -37.36 -58.91
CA THR A 22 45.77 -37.27 -60.36
C THR A 22 44.38 -36.91 -60.92
N ALA A 23 44.35 -35.76 -61.60
CA ALA A 23 43.21 -35.24 -62.36
C ALA A 23 42.95 -36.05 -63.65
N ALA A 24 41.69 -36.49 -63.82
CA ALA A 24 41.14 -36.88 -65.10
C ALA A 24 40.32 -35.70 -65.65
N ILE A 25 40.71 -35.21 -66.83
CA ILE A 25 40.05 -34.17 -67.59
C ILE A 25 38.71 -34.73 -68.10
N LEU A 26 37.60 -34.24 -67.55
CA LEU A 26 36.26 -34.37 -68.12
C LEU A 26 35.89 -33.02 -68.73
N LEU A 27 35.99 -32.91 -70.06
CA LEU A 27 35.43 -31.81 -70.83
C LEU A 27 33.89 -31.85 -70.68
N ILE A 28 33.36 -31.08 -69.73
CA ILE A 28 31.95 -30.68 -69.74
C ILE A 28 31.91 -29.36 -70.50
N PHE A 29 31.28 -29.36 -71.67
CA PHE A 29 30.81 -28.15 -72.32
C PHE A 29 29.79 -27.47 -71.41
N VAL A 30 30.27 -26.58 -70.53
CA VAL A 30 29.42 -25.57 -69.91
C VAL A 30 29.11 -24.57 -71.03
N SER A 31 27.90 -24.65 -71.59
CA SER A 31 27.34 -23.51 -72.32
C SER A 31 27.37 -22.34 -71.35
N HIS A 32 28.34 -21.45 -71.54
CA HIS A 32 28.36 -20.17 -70.87
C HIS A 32 27.08 -19.45 -71.32
N LEU A 33 26.07 -19.42 -70.46
CA LEU A 33 25.14 -18.30 -70.43
C LEU A 33 25.99 -17.11 -69.99
N SER A 34 26.70 -16.51 -70.93
CA SER A 34 27.40 -15.25 -70.71
C SER A 34 26.32 -14.20 -70.47
N PHE A 35 26.04 -13.88 -69.20
CA PHE A 35 25.33 -12.67 -68.86
C PHE A 35 26.08 -11.49 -69.47
N SER A 36 25.36 -10.62 -70.18
CA SER A 36 25.95 -9.40 -70.72
C SER A 36 26.42 -8.54 -69.54
N GLN A 37 27.72 -8.28 -69.46
CA GLN A 37 28.30 -7.39 -68.45
C GLN A 37 28.40 -5.98 -69.00
N SER A 38 27.88 -5.00 -68.26
CA SER A 38 27.96 -3.58 -68.59
C SER A 38 28.79 -2.84 -67.54
N ASN A 39 29.81 -2.11 -67.97
CA ASN A 39 30.69 -1.34 -67.11
C ASN A 39 30.48 0.15 -67.38
N THR A 40 30.45 0.99 -66.34
CA THR A 40 30.40 2.44 -66.55
C THR A 40 31.70 2.93 -67.22
N LEU A 41 31.59 3.64 -68.34
CA LEU A 41 32.70 4.23 -69.09
C LEU A 41 33.05 5.66 -68.63
N SER A 42 32.09 6.37 -68.03
CA SER A 42 32.26 7.73 -67.51
C SER A 42 31.23 8.02 -66.42
N ALA A 43 31.46 9.10 -65.65
CA ALA A 43 30.49 9.58 -64.66
C ALA A 43 29.30 10.27 -65.32
N GLY A 44 28.11 10.19 -64.72
CA GLY A 44 26.93 10.89 -65.21
C GLY A 44 25.61 10.27 -64.77
N LEU A 45 24.54 10.53 -65.53
CA LEU A 45 23.21 9.98 -65.27
C LEU A 45 23.18 8.46 -65.53
N TRP A 46 22.48 7.72 -64.67
CA TRP A 46 22.35 6.26 -64.76
C TRP A 46 21.74 5.81 -66.09
N ASN A 47 20.62 6.44 -66.50
CA ASN A 47 19.86 6.04 -67.68
C ASN A 47 20.42 6.59 -69.01
N THR A 48 21.70 6.95 -69.07
CA THR A 48 22.36 7.45 -70.29
C THR A 48 23.20 6.34 -70.89
N GLY A 49 22.77 5.77 -72.02
CA GLY A 49 23.41 4.59 -72.63
C GLY A 49 24.89 4.76 -72.97
N SER A 50 25.35 5.97 -73.34
CA SER A 50 26.77 6.25 -73.63
C SER A 50 27.67 6.17 -72.40
N ASN A 51 27.10 6.18 -71.19
CA ASN A 51 27.87 6.03 -69.95
C ASN A 51 28.22 4.56 -69.68
N TRP A 52 27.75 3.61 -70.50
CA TRP A 52 27.86 2.18 -70.26
C TRP A 52 28.44 1.41 -71.44
N SER A 53 29.31 0.44 -71.17
CA SER A 53 30.01 -0.34 -72.21
C SER A 53 29.10 -1.27 -73.02
N ALA A 54 27.96 -1.68 -72.45
CA ALA A 54 27.01 -2.58 -73.08
C ALA A 54 25.56 -2.08 -72.94
N GLY A 55 25.38 -0.75 -72.93
CA GLY A 55 24.08 -0.11 -72.69
C GLY A 55 23.70 -0.06 -71.21
N VAL A 56 22.62 0.67 -70.90
CA VAL A 56 22.13 0.83 -69.52
C VAL A 56 21.76 -0.56 -68.96
N PRO A 57 22.28 -0.94 -67.77
CA PRO A 57 21.97 -2.22 -67.15
C PRO A 57 20.48 -2.41 -66.95
N THR A 58 20.00 -3.60 -67.30
CA THR A 58 18.67 -4.09 -66.91
C THR A 58 18.81 -5.02 -65.70
N GLY A 59 17.70 -5.39 -65.07
CA GLY A 59 17.74 -6.22 -63.86
C GLY A 59 18.34 -7.62 -64.01
N SER A 60 18.53 -8.10 -65.24
CA SER A 60 19.17 -9.38 -65.55
C SER A 60 20.61 -9.25 -66.09
N THR A 61 21.16 -8.03 -66.15
CA THR A 61 22.55 -7.80 -66.60
C THR A 61 23.51 -7.74 -65.43
N ASN A 62 24.77 -8.11 -65.65
CA ASN A 62 25.81 -7.84 -64.66
C ASN A 62 26.31 -6.42 -64.87
N ALA A 63 26.47 -5.64 -63.80
CA ALA A 63 26.82 -4.22 -63.88
C ALA A 63 27.97 -3.89 -62.93
N ASN A 64 29.03 -3.27 -63.44
CA ASN A 64 30.08 -2.69 -62.58
C ASN A 64 30.04 -1.17 -62.67
N VAL A 65 29.76 -0.53 -61.54
CA VAL A 65 29.78 0.94 -61.40
C VAL A 65 31.16 1.37 -60.93
N ASN A 66 32.01 1.70 -61.90
CA ASN A 66 33.41 2.11 -61.70
C ASN A 66 33.61 3.64 -61.76
N HIS A 67 32.54 4.39 -62.05
CA HIS A 67 32.49 5.84 -62.05
C HIS A 67 31.30 6.32 -61.22
N ILE A 68 31.33 7.57 -60.72
CA ILE A 68 30.23 8.14 -59.94
C ILE A 68 28.99 8.28 -60.83
N MET A 69 27.85 7.79 -60.36
CA MET A 69 26.58 7.84 -61.09
C MET A 69 25.50 8.56 -60.30
N THR A 70 24.73 9.40 -60.98
CA THR A 70 23.50 9.99 -60.44
C THR A 70 22.30 9.19 -60.94
N ILE A 71 21.47 8.68 -60.03
CA ILE A 71 20.28 7.94 -60.43
C ILE A 71 19.20 8.91 -60.90
N ASN A 72 18.55 8.55 -62.00
CA ASN A 72 17.43 9.28 -62.60
C ASN A 72 16.32 8.32 -63.05
N THR A 73 16.34 7.10 -62.50
CA THR A 73 15.39 6.01 -62.76
C THR A 73 15.43 5.06 -61.57
N ASN A 74 14.35 4.30 -61.37
CA ASN A 74 14.34 3.19 -60.42
C ASN A 74 15.39 2.14 -60.84
N ILE A 75 16.08 1.58 -59.85
CA ILE A 75 17.04 0.49 -60.04
C ILE A 75 16.37 -0.81 -59.61
N SER A 76 16.38 -1.78 -60.51
CA SER A 76 15.83 -3.12 -60.25
C SER A 76 16.86 -4.16 -60.64
N VAL A 77 17.16 -5.06 -59.71
CA VAL A 77 18.08 -6.19 -59.89
C VAL A 77 17.27 -7.45 -59.64
N SER A 78 17.10 -8.29 -60.66
CA SER A 78 16.24 -9.49 -60.62
C SER A 78 17.03 -10.80 -60.77
N SER A 79 18.07 -10.80 -61.59
CA SER A 79 18.98 -11.93 -61.78
C SER A 79 20.40 -11.51 -62.13
N GLY A 80 20.66 -10.20 -62.21
CA GLY A 80 21.97 -9.62 -62.46
C GLY A 80 22.79 -9.43 -61.18
N ASP A 81 24.08 -9.21 -61.39
CA ASP A 81 25.06 -8.90 -60.34
C ASP A 81 25.55 -7.45 -60.49
N PHE A 82 25.11 -6.56 -59.59
CA PHE A 82 25.42 -5.13 -59.60
C PHE A 82 26.47 -4.82 -58.53
N ILE A 83 27.71 -4.56 -58.97
CA ILE A 83 28.85 -4.22 -58.12
C ILE A 83 29.08 -2.71 -58.17
N ILE A 84 28.92 -2.06 -57.02
CA ILE A 84 28.97 -0.60 -56.87
C ILE A 84 30.33 -0.18 -56.30
N ASN A 85 31.33 -0.02 -57.17
CA ASN A 85 32.70 0.38 -56.78
C ASN A 85 32.88 1.90 -56.58
N LYS A 86 31.92 2.70 -57.05
CA LYS A 86 31.86 4.16 -56.88
C LYS A 86 30.45 4.60 -56.54
N SER A 87 30.35 5.75 -55.89
CA SER A 87 29.10 6.29 -55.35
C SER A 87 27.99 6.35 -56.40
N VAL A 88 26.84 5.83 -56.00
CA VAL A 88 25.56 5.98 -56.70
C VAL A 88 24.67 6.86 -55.84
N THR A 89 24.22 7.98 -56.39
CA THR A 89 23.55 9.02 -55.59
C THR A 89 22.25 9.45 -56.24
N ASP A 90 21.16 9.35 -55.47
CA ASP A 90 19.92 10.07 -55.72
C ASP A 90 20.10 11.54 -55.36
N LEU A 91 19.65 12.44 -56.23
CA LEU A 91 19.84 13.86 -56.02
C LEU A 91 18.88 14.35 -54.94
N ALA A 92 19.43 14.90 -53.85
CA ALA A 92 18.65 15.34 -52.71
C ALA A 92 17.52 16.32 -53.09
N GLY A 93 16.29 16.02 -52.69
CA GLY A 93 15.11 16.84 -52.95
C GLY A 93 14.54 16.71 -54.37
N GLY A 94 15.01 15.73 -55.14
CA GLY A 94 14.49 15.35 -56.45
C GLY A 94 13.36 14.31 -56.38
N THR A 95 13.13 13.62 -57.50
CA THR A 95 12.24 12.44 -57.52
C THR A 95 12.92 11.30 -56.77
N ALA A 96 12.28 10.77 -55.73
CA ALA A 96 12.81 9.64 -54.96
C ALA A 96 12.77 8.34 -55.79
N TYR A 97 13.94 7.82 -56.16
CA TYR A 97 14.04 6.61 -56.98
C TYR A 97 14.21 5.35 -56.12
N ASN A 98 13.46 4.31 -56.45
CA ASN A 98 13.42 3.07 -55.69
C ASN A 98 14.61 2.15 -56.04
N LEU A 99 15.06 1.38 -55.04
CA LEU A 99 15.97 0.25 -55.21
C LEU A 99 15.20 -1.05 -54.96
N SER A 100 15.13 -1.93 -55.96
CA SER A 100 14.48 -3.25 -55.83
C SER A 100 15.48 -4.34 -56.14
N VAL A 101 15.73 -5.25 -55.20
CA VAL A 101 16.63 -6.38 -55.34
C VAL A 101 15.82 -7.66 -55.12
N SER A 102 15.74 -8.50 -56.14
CA SER A 102 14.92 -9.69 -56.17
C SER A 102 15.59 -10.83 -56.92
N GLY A 103 15.16 -12.07 -56.69
CA GLY A 103 15.48 -13.22 -57.53
C GLY A 103 14.31 -13.62 -58.44
N THR A 104 14.61 -14.19 -59.60
CA THR A 104 13.61 -14.76 -60.53
C THR A 104 14.05 -16.12 -61.07
N GLY A 105 13.17 -17.12 -61.02
CA GLY A 105 13.38 -18.38 -61.75
C GLY A 105 14.53 -19.28 -61.27
N GLY A 106 15.01 -19.10 -60.04
CA GLY A 106 16.15 -19.85 -59.49
C GLY A 106 17.46 -19.05 -59.42
N ASP A 107 17.53 -17.92 -60.13
CA ASP A 107 18.65 -16.99 -60.08
C ASP A 107 18.42 -15.88 -59.03
N GLN A 108 19.51 -15.40 -58.43
CA GLN A 108 19.50 -14.39 -57.38
C GLN A 108 19.99 -13.05 -57.93
N GLY A 109 19.21 -11.98 -57.78
CA GLY A 109 19.71 -10.62 -58.02
C GLY A 109 20.63 -10.20 -56.87
N ASN A 110 21.82 -9.68 -57.20
CA ASN A 110 22.80 -9.24 -56.21
C ASN A 110 23.11 -7.75 -56.38
N PHE A 111 23.09 -7.01 -55.26
CA PHE A 111 23.49 -5.60 -55.19
C PHE A 111 24.56 -5.46 -54.11
N ASP A 112 25.80 -5.23 -54.53
CA ASP A 112 26.99 -5.26 -53.67
C ASP A 112 27.68 -3.88 -53.63
N VAL A 113 27.75 -3.28 -52.44
CA VAL A 113 28.11 -1.87 -52.25
C VAL A 113 29.52 -1.72 -51.65
N TYR A 114 30.45 -1.20 -52.46
CA TYR A 114 31.84 -0.86 -52.09
C TYR A 114 32.09 0.67 -52.10
N ALA A 115 31.03 1.47 -51.98
CA ALA A 115 31.10 2.93 -51.95
C ALA A 115 29.89 3.54 -51.25
N THR A 116 30.07 4.71 -50.62
CA THR A 116 28.94 5.48 -50.06
C THR A 116 27.90 5.80 -51.14
N SER A 117 26.68 5.29 -50.96
CA SER A 117 25.58 5.38 -51.94
C SER A 117 24.27 5.76 -51.25
N LEU A 118 23.40 6.47 -51.99
CA LEU A 118 22.15 7.04 -51.49
C LEU A 118 21.01 6.81 -52.48
N PHE A 119 19.89 6.29 -51.98
CA PHE A 119 18.60 6.18 -52.67
C PHE A 119 17.53 6.84 -51.79
N GLU A 120 16.83 7.87 -52.25
CA GLU A 120 15.77 8.49 -51.43
C GLU A 120 14.47 7.67 -51.44
N GLY A 121 14.26 6.87 -52.49
CA GLY A 121 13.09 6.02 -52.63
C GLY A 121 13.11 4.78 -51.73
N THR A 122 12.05 3.99 -51.84
CA THR A 122 11.93 2.75 -51.08
C THR A 122 12.98 1.72 -51.50
N CYS A 123 13.48 0.95 -50.53
CA CYS A 123 14.34 -0.19 -50.80
C CYS A 123 13.59 -1.51 -50.50
N SER A 124 13.51 -2.38 -51.49
CA SER A 124 12.88 -3.70 -51.34
C SER A 124 13.91 -4.78 -51.65
N VAL A 125 14.19 -5.66 -50.69
CA VAL A 125 14.99 -6.87 -50.89
C VAL A 125 14.07 -8.05 -50.67
N ASN A 126 13.83 -8.83 -51.73
CA ASN A 126 12.77 -9.84 -51.70
C ASN A 126 13.12 -11.07 -52.53
N SER A 127 12.37 -12.16 -52.39
CA SER A 127 12.42 -13.32 -53.29
C SER A 127 13.84 -13.84 -53.59
N ASN A 128 14.66 -14.08 -52.57
CA ASN A 128 16.07 -14.47 -52.66
C ASN A 128 17.04 -13.40 -53.22
N GLY A 129 16.64 -12.13 -53.26
CA GLY A 129 17.56 -11.02 -53.55
C GLY A 129 18.63 -10.86 -52.46
N THR A 130 19.84 -10.46 -52.86
CA THR A 130 20.97 -10.23 -51.97
C THR A 130 21.43 -8.78 -52.01
N LEU A 131 21.45 -8.14 -50.85
CA LEU A 131 22.00 -6.79 -50.66
C LEU A 131 23.19 -6.88 -49.71
N THR A 132 24.36 -6.40 -50.12
CA THR A 132 25.57 -6.38 -49.28
C THR A 132 26.11 -4.96 -49.16
N VAL A 133 26.36 -4.51 -47.93
CA VAL A 133 27.11 -3.29 -47.60
C VAL A 133 28.46 -3.70 -47.03
N ARG A 134 29.53 -3.37 -47.75
CA ARG A 134 30.89 -3.80 -47.44
C ARG A 134 31.52 -2.96 -46.33
N ASN A 135 32.62 -3.49 -45.77
CA ASN A 135 33.39 -2.84 -44.72
C ASN A 135 33.83 -1.41 -45.09
N GLY A 136 33.49 -0.44 -44.25
CA GLY A 136 33.87 0.97 -44.40
C GLY A 136 32.90 1.79 -45.26
N ASP A 137 31.94 1.14 -45.91
CA ASP A 137 31.00 1.79 -46.82
C ASP A 137 29.63 2.03 -46.17
N THR A 138 28.86 2.90 -46.80
CA THR A 138 27.53 3.29 -46.32
C THR A 138 26.50 3.22 -47.43
N LEU A 139 25.40 2.54 -47.17
CA LEU A 139 24.21 2.62 -48.00
C LEU A 139 23.11 3.34 -47.23
N THR A 140 22.59 4.42 -47.80
CA THR A 140 21.39 5.09 -47.29
C THR A 140 20.23 4.86 -48.25
N VAL A 141 19.10 4.41 -47.72
CA VAL A 141 17.86 4.14 -48.47
C VAL A 141 16.66 4.76 -47.77
N GLY A 142 15.53 4.96 -48.46
CA GLY A 142 14.26 5.32 -47.85
C GLY A 142 13.61 4.14 -47.09
N PRO A 143 12.29 4.21 -46.81
CA PRO A 143 11.56 3.13 -46.15
C PRO A 143 11.80 1.78 -46.84
N SER A 144 11.99 0.73 -46.03
CA SER A 144 12.56 -0.52 -46.53
C SER A 144 11.77 -1.76 -46.14
N VAL A 145 11.77 -2.75 -47.03
CA VAL A 145 11.12 -4.06 -46.82
C VAL A 145 12.09 -5.18 -47.18
N PHE A 146 12.34 -6.06 -46.22
CA PHE A 146 13.07 -7.32 -46.39
C PHE A 146 12.09 -8.49 -46.26
N ALA A 147 11.97 -9.34 -47.28
CA ALA A 147 10.96 -10.39 -47.32
C ALA A 147 11.36 -11.61 -48.17
N ASN A 148 10.59 -12.69 -48.05
CA ASN A 148 10.65 -13.93 -48.85
C ASN A 148 12.10 -14.42 -49.11
N ASN A 149 12.79 -14.84 -48.04
CA ASN A 149 14.18 -15.34 -48.07
C ASN A 149 15.22 -14.34 -48.61
N SER A 150 15.00 -13.04 -48.45
CA SER A 150 16.03 -12.03 -48.75
C SER A 150 17.29 -12.23 -47.89
N THR A 151 18.43 -11.90 -48.49
CA THR A 151 19.72 -11.83 -47.79
C THR A 151 20.16 -10.37 -47.73
N VAL A 152 20.41 -9.85 -46.53
CA VAL A 152 20.95 -8.50 -46.33
C VAL A 152 22.15 -8.62 -45.41
N VAL A 153 23.33 -8.27 -45.90
CA VAL A 153 24.58 -8.36 -45.15
C VAL A 153 25.15 -6.97 -44.96
N VAL A 154 25.35 -6.56 -43.72
CA VAL A 154 26.15 -5.38 -43.37
C VAL A 154 27.41 -5.90 -42.69
N GLU A 155 28.53 -5.87 -43.42
CA GLU A 155 29.82 -6.33 -42.91
C GLU A 155 30.29 -5.48 -41.72
N ALA A 156 31.22 -6.01 -40.94
CA ALA A 156 31.86 -5.25 -39.87
C ALA A 156 32.48 -3.97 -40.45
N GLY A 157 32.17 -2.81 -39.86
CA GLY A 157 32.59 -1.49 -40.35
C GLY A 157 31.68 -0.88 -41.44
N GLY A 158 30.77 -1.66 -42.04
CA GLY A 158 29.75 -1.15 -42.96
C GLY A 158 28.56 -0.52 -42.23
N THR A 159 27.85 0.40 -42.90
CA THR A 159 26.67 1.07 -42.34
C THR A 159 25.48 1.05 -43.31
N LEU A 160 24.33 0.57 -42.85
CA LEU A 160 23.06 0.68 -43.54
C LEU A 160 22.15 1.66 -42.80
N ILE A 161 21.71 2.70 -43.49
CA ILE A 161 20.80 3.72 -42.95
C ILE A 161 19.46 3.62 -43.69
N ILE A 162 18.39 3.41 -42.93
CA ILE A 162 17.01 3.41 -43.42
C ILE A 162 16.36 4.73 -42.98
N ASN A 163 16.08 5.62 -43.93
CA ASN A 163 15.35 6.86 -43.70
C ASN A 163 13.84 6.60 -43.76
N GLY A 164 13.33 5.90 -42.74
CA GLY A 164 11.93 5.53 -42.59
C GLY A 164 11.77 4.21 -41.85
N ASP A 165 10.60 3.60 -42.00
CA ASP A 165 10.29 2.32 -41.38
C ASP A 165 11.02 1.16 -42.09
N LEU A 166 11.44 0.16 -41.31
CA LEU A 166 11.97 -1.11 -41.80
C LEU A 166 11.05 -2.27 -41.41
N THR A 167 10.56 -3.00 -42.41
CA THR A 167 9.80 -4.23 -42.20
C THR A 167 10.64 -5.45 -42.62
N ASN A 168 10.80 -6.43 -41.72
CA ASN A 168 11.45 -7.72 -42.00
C ASN A 168 10.44 -8.87 -41.83
N ASN A 169 9.88 -9.41 -42.92
CA ASN A 169 8.76 -10.36 -42.88
C ASN A 169 9.02 -11.65 -43.67
N ASN A 170 8.07 -12.61 -43.58
CA ASN A 170 7.99 -13.80 -44.44
C ASN A 170 9.28 -14.63 -44.52
N ASN A 171 9.75 -15.14 -43.38
CA ASN A 171 10.94 -15.99 -43.27
C ASN A 171 12.24 -15.36 -43.82
N SER A 172 12.32 -14.03 -43.86
CA SER A 172 13.58 -13.32 -44.11
C SER A 172 14.51 -13.44 -42.90
N THR A 173 15.26 -14.54 -42.86
CA THR A 173 16.25 -14.89 -41.82
C THR A 173 17.68 -14.58 -42.23
N GLY A 174 17.92 -14.22 -43.49
CA GLY A 174 19.23 -13.89 -44.05
C GLY A 174 19.70 -12.46 -43.74
N ILE A 175 19.15 -11.79 -42.73
CA ILE A 175 19.54 -10.44 -42.33
C ILE A 175 20.67 -10.54 -41.31
N SER A 176 21.89 -10.23 -41.73
CA SER A 176 23.12 -10.34 -40.94
C SER A 176 23.80 -8.98 -40.80
N ILE A 177 23.74 -8.42 -39.60
CA ILE A 177 24.28 -7.10 -39.25
C ILE A 177 25.51 -7.29 -38.35
N ASN A 178 26.70 -7.23 -38.95
CA ASN A 178 27.98 -7.19 -38.23
C ASN A 178 28.54 -5.77 -38.11
N GLY A 179 28.08 -4.85 -38.96
CA GLY A 179 28.33 -3.41 -38.85
C GLY A 179 27.23 -2.67 -38.12
N THR A 180 26.75 -1.56 -38.69
CA THR A 180 25.70 -0.72 -38.10
C THR A 180 24.45 -0.68 -38.98
N LEU A 181 23.29 -0.92 -38.38
CA LEU A 181 21.98 -0.65 -38.96
C LEU A 181 21.30 0.48 -38.19
N ILE A 182 20.99 1.59 -38.87
CA ILE A 182 20.26 2.74 -38.31
C ILE A 182 18.92 2.84 -39.00
N ILE A 183 17.84 2.91 -38.21
CA ILE A 183 16.46 3.03 -38.71
C ILE A 183 15.88 4.34 -38.15
N ASN A 184 15.69 5.31 -39.03
CA ASN A 184 15.08 6.60 -38.69
C ASN A 184 13.54 6.52 -38.75
N GLY A 185 12.98 5.43 -38.22
CA GLY A 185 11.55 5.08 -38.23
C GLY A 185 11.30 3.92 -37.27
N ASN A 186 10.27 3.11 -37.52
CA ASN A 186 9.96 1.91 -36.75
C ASN A 186 10.58 0.65 -37.38
N PHE A 187 10.93 -0.33 -36.55
CA PHE A 187 11.20 -1.69 -37.00
C PHE A 187 10.03 -2.63 -36.70
N SER A 188 9.62 -3.40 -37.71
CA SER A 188 8.61 -4.46 -37.59
C SER A 188 9.16 -5.80 -38.11
N GLY A 189 9.32 -6.77 -37.21
CA GLY A 189 9.67 -8.16 -37.53
C GLY A 189 8.45 -9.07 -37.58
N GLY A 190 8.20 -9.73 -38.71
CA GLY A 190 7.12 -10.71 -38.88
C GLY A 190 7.43 -12.10 -38.34
N ASN A 191 6.46 -13.01 -38.42
CA ASN A 191 6.65 -14.41 -38.04
C ASN A 191 7.79 -15.07 -38.85
N GLY A 192 8.72 -15.73 -38.15
CA GLY A 192 9.88 -16.38 -38.76
C GLY A 192 10.98 -15.43 -39.26
N SER A 193 10.87 -14.12 -39.01
CA SER A 193 11.94 -13.17 -39.34
C SER A 193 13.11 -13.25 -38.37
N ALA A 194 14.33 -13.03 -38.84
CA ALA A 194 15.49 -12.94 -37.95
C ALA A 194 16.45 -11.86 -38.43
N VAL A 195 16.83 -10.97 -37.51
CA VAL A 195 18.03 -10.14 -37.63
C VAL A 195 19.11 -10.75 -36.76
N THR A 196 20.25 -11.08 -37.35
CA THR A 196 21.39 -11.75 -36.70
C THR A 196 22.67 -10.93 -36.85
N GLY A 197 23.75 -11.39 -36.23
CA GLY A 197 25.07 -10.77 -36.35
C GLY A 197 25.62 -10.27 -35.02
N THR A 198 26.77 -9.62 -35.09
CA THR A 198 27.53 -9.12 -33.92
C THR A 198 27.57 -7.59 -33.84
N GLY A 199 26.89 -6.92 -34.76
CA GLY A 199 26.90 -5.47 -34.90
C GLY A 199 25.87 -4.77 -34.01
N THR A 200 25.46 -3.59 -34.46
CA THR A 200 24.49 -2.75 -33.74
C THR A 200 23.29 -2.44 -34.62
N MET A 201 22.11 -2.52 -34.04
CA MET A 201 20.86 -2.03 -34.64
C MET A 201 20.26 -0.97 -33.71
N LEU A 202 19.98 0.20 -34.29
CA LEU A 202 19.39 1.34 -33.61
C LEU A 202 18.15 1.78 -34.38
N THR A 203 17.08 2.08 -33.66
CA THR A 203 15.85 2.63 -34.24
C THR A 203 15.39 3.84 -33.43
N ASN A 204 14.97 4.91 -34.12
CA ASN A 204 14.38 6.08 -33.47
C ASN A 204 12.93 5.82 -33.02
N GLY A 205 12.24 4.91 -33.69
CA GLY A 205 10.87 4.48 -33.36
C GLY A 205 10.85 3.20 -32.54
N SER A 206 9.72 2.49 -32.58
CA SER A 206 9.56 1.21 -31.88
C SER A 206 10.36 0.08 -32.55
N LEU A 207 10.64 -0.98 -31.80
CA LEU A 207 11.16 -2.25 -32.31
C LEU A 207 10.20 -3.35 -31.84
N VAL A 208 9.40 -3.88 -32.75
CA VAL A 208 8.38 -4.88 -32.44
C VAL A 208 8.59 -6.12 -33.30
N THR A 209 8.49 -7.29 -32.69
CA THR A 209 8.54 -8.60 -33.35
C THR A 209 7.24 -9.36 -33.11
N THR A 210 6.78 -10.11 -34.10
CA THR A 210 5.55 -10.90 -34.03
C THR A 210 5.82 -12.37 -34.37
N GLY A 211 5.00 -13.28 -33.82
CA GLY A 211 5.19 -14.72 -34.02
C GLY A 211 6.54 -15.20 -33.45
N SER A 212 7.33 -15.91 -34.26
CA SER A 212 8.70 -16.34 -33.94
C SER A 212 9.80 -15.38 -34.41
N GLY A 213 9.47 -14.11 -34.68
CA GLY A 213 10.45 -13.09 -35.08
C GLY A 213 11.51 -12.84 -33.99
N SER A 214 12.75 -12.53 -34.41
CA SER A 214 13.83 -12.21 -33.46
C SER A 214 14.81 -11.15 -33.97
N VAL A 215 15.39 -10.40 -33.05
CA VAL A 215 16.49 -9.45 -33.29
C VAL A 215 17.64 -9.80 -32.35
N PHE A 216 18.80 -10.14 -32.92
CA PHE A 216 19.98 -10.64 -32.21
C PHE A 216 19.67 -11.77 -31.21
N GLY A 217 18.73 -12.65 -31.57
CA GLY A 217 18.28 -13.77 -30.73
C GLY A 217 17.28 -13.42 -29.64
N SER A 218 16.92 -12.14 -29.47
CA SER A 218 15.86 -11.71 -28.56
C SER A 218 14.51 -11.65 -29.27
N THR A 219 13.45 -12.05 -28.57
CA THR A 219 12.04 -11.92 -28.96
C THR A 219 11.33 -10.83 -28.16
N GLY A 220 12.09 -10.00 -27.42
CA GLY A 220 11.52 -8.91 -26.61
C GLY A 220 11.19 -7.70 -27.48
N ASP A 221 10.12 -6.99 -27.12
CA ASP A 221 9.71 -5.79 -27.82
C ASP A 221 10.14 -4.52 -27.07
N CYS A 222 10.32 -3.44 -27.85
CA CYS A 222 10.45 -2.08 -27.38
C CYS A 222 9.35 -1.24 -28.04
N ASN A 223 8.25 -1.05 -27.31
CA ASN A 223 7.03 -0.43 -27.84
C ASN A 223 7.13 1.09 -28.03
N THR A 224 8.16 1.74 -27.46
CA THR A 224 8.39 3.18 -27.55
C THR A 224 9.88 3.45 -27.76
N GLY A 225 10.22 4.09 -28.89
CA GLY A 225 11.59 4.43 -29.25
C GLY A 225 12.24 5.51 -28.38
N PRO A 226 13.56 5.73 -28.51
CA PRO A 226 14.48 4.98 -29.39
C PRO A 226 14.78 3.59 -28.81
N CYS A 227 14.98 2.59 -29.68
CA CYS A 227 15.27 1.22 -29.27
C CYS A 227 16.61 0.72 -29.82
N SER A 228 17.21 -0.24 -29.11
CA SER A 228 18.38 -0.99 -29.59
C SER A 228 18.05 -2.46 -29.70
N GLY A 229 18.42 -3.07 -30.83
CA GLY A 229 18.28 -4.52 -31.01
C GLY A 229 19.08 -5.35 -30.00
N ASN A 230 20.14 -4.78 -29.42
CA ASN A 230 21.02 -5.46 -28.47
C ASN A 230 20.49 -5.44 -27.02
N ASN A 231 19.56 -4.53 -26.69
CA ASN A 231 19.08 -4.28 -25.33
C ASN A 231 17.55 -4.26 -25.24
N LEU A 232 16.91 -5.26 -25.86
CA LEU A 232 15.45 -5.44 -25.79
C LEU A 232 15.01 -5.80 -24.37
N CYS A 233 13.80 -5.39 -23.98
CA CYS A 233 13.40 -5.45 -22.58
C CYS A 233 13.36 -6.89 -22.02
N VAL A 234 14.27 -7.15 -21.09
CA VAL A 234 14.35 -8.38 -20.33
C VAL A 234 13.37 -8.37 -19.16
N THR A 235 12.95 -9.55 -18.72
CA THR A 235 12.07 -9.68 -17.56
C THR A 235 12.79 -9.20 -16.29
N ASN A 236 12.25 -8.16 -15.66
CA ASN A 236 12.70 -7.65 -14.37
C ASN A 236 11.83 -8.24 -13.26
N THR A 237 12.42 -8.99 -12.34
CA THR A 237 11.70 -9.67 -11.25
C THR A 237 12.30 -9.33 -9.88
N ILE A 238 11.45 -9.40 -8.86
CA ILE A 238 11.80 -9.28 -7.44
C ILE A 238 11.11 -10.43 -6.68
N ASN A 239 11.61 -10.79 -5.49
CA ASN A 239 11.08 -11.90 -4.69
C ASN A 239 9.64 -11.68 -4.19
N ALA A 240 9.01 -12.76 -3.73
CA ALA A 240 7.59 -12.81 -3.38
C ALA A 240 7.16 -11.87 -2.22
N PRO A 241 5.85 -11.59 -2.10
CA PRO A 241 5.25 -10.86 -0.98
C PRO A 241 5.66 -11.38 0.40
N GLN A 242 5.66 -10.49 1.38
CA GLN A 242 5.96 -10.80 2.78
C GLN A 242 4.84 -10.28 3.67
N THR A 243 4.66 -10.93 4.81
CA THR A 243 3.81 -10.45 5.90
C THR A 243 4.67 -10.23 7.12
N ILE A 244 4.61 -9.02 7.68
CA ILE A 244 5.34 -8.62 8.88
C ILE A 244 4.38 -8.01 9.90
N CYS A 245 4.84 -7.88 11.14
CA CYS A 245 4.16 -7.11 12.17
C CYS A 245 4.61 -5.63 12.10
N ALA A 246 3.72 -4.72 12.46
CA ALA A 246 4.03 -3.29 12.54
C ALA A 246 5.23 -3.05 13.47
N GLY A 247 6.14 -2.18 13.04
CA GLY A 247 7.36 -1.86 13.78
C GLY A 247 8.53 -2.83 13.54
N LEU A 248 8.41 -3.76 12.57
CA LEU A 248 9.51 -4.62 12.10
C LEU A 248 9.95 -4.24 10.69
N ALA A 249 11.21 -4.56 10.35
CA ALA A 249 11.73 -4.47 8.99
C ALA A 249 11.46 -5.78 8.22
N PRO A 250 11.04 -5.72 6.94
CA PRO A 250 10.95 -6.89 6.07
C PRO A 250 12.32 -7.52 5.81
N THR A 251 12.33 -8.79 5.39
CA THR A 251 13.53 -9.36 4.78
C THR A 251 13.84 -8.63 3.46
N GLY A 252 15.12 -8.55 3.10
CA GLY A 252 15.56 -7.83 1.91
C GLY A 252 14.84 -8.30 0.62
N LEU A 253 14.43 -7.35 -0.20
CA LEU A 253 13.91 -7.61 -1.53
C LEU A 253 15.06 -7.89 -2.49
N THR A 254 15.07 -9.09 -3.06
CA THR A 254 16.10 -9.53 -4.00
C THR A 254 15.55 -9.51 -5.42
N GLY A 255 16.25 -8.84 -6.34
CA GLY A 255 15.88 -8.85 -7.75
C GLY A 255 16.84 -9.66 -8.62
N ASN A 256 16.40 -10.11 -9.79
CA ASN A 256 17.27 -10.83 -10.73
C ASN A 256 18.43 -9.96 -11.24
N THR A 257 19.54 -10.59 -11.61
CA THR A 257 20.74 -9.91 -12.16
C THR A 257 20.49 -9.52 -13.61
N LEU A 258 20.63 -8.22 -13.92
CA LEU A 258 20.50 -7.67 -15.28
C LEU A 258 21.78 -6.92 -15.64
N ILE A 259 22.57 -7.46 -16.58
CA ILE A 259 23.86 -6.87 -16.99
C ILE A 259 23.61 -5.61 -17.83
N GLY A 260 24.31 -4.52 -17.53
CA GLY A 260 24.19 -3.26 -18.29
C GLY A 260 22.94 -2.43 -17.99
N TYR A 261 22.18 -2.80 -16.96
CA TYR A 261 21.04 -2.03 -16.45
C TYR A 261 21.43 -1.23 -15.21
N ILE A 262 20.88 -0.02 -15.10
CA ILE A 262 20.85 0.73 -13.85
C ILE A 262 19.49 0.53 -13.17
N TYR A 263 19.49 0.52 -11.84
CA TYR A 263 18.26 0.30 -11.07
C TYR A 263 17.81 1.57 -10.36
N LYS A 264 16.49 1.63 -10.13
CA LYS A 264 15.90 2.45 -9.09
C LYS A 264 14.75 1.69 -8.43
N TRP A 265 14.55 1.91 -7.14
CA TRP A 265 13.41 1.35 -6.42
C TRP A 265 12.32 2.39 -6.19
N GLN A 266 11.07 1.94 -6.23
CA GLN A 266 9.89 2.76 -5.98
C GLN A 266 9.01 2.11 -4.93
N LEU A 267 8.28 2.92 -4.17
CA LEU A 267 7.26 2.47 -3.23
C LEU A 267 5.90 3.12 -3.50
N SER A 268 4.81 2.45 -3.13
CA SER A 268 3.44 2.97 -3.11
C SER A 268 2.70 2.45 -1.88
N THR A 269 1.95 3.32 -1.20
CA THR A 269 1.01 2.92 -0.12
C THR A 269 -0.43 2.86 -0.62
N SER A 270 -0.67 3.12 -1.91
CA SER A 270 -2.01 3.22 -2.48
C SER A 270 -2.43 1.96 -3.24
N SER A 271 -1.62 1.47 -4.18
CA SER A 271 -1.99 0.30 -5.01
C SER A 271 -0.79 -0.37 -5.71
N SER A 272 -1.10 -1.46 -6.41
CA SER A 272 -0.16 -2.22 -7.26
C SER A 272 0.37 -1.51 -8.48
N SER A 273 -0.36 -0.51 -8.95
CA SER A 273 -0.18 0.05 -10.30
C SER A 273 0.02 1.57 -10.30
N THR A 274 -0.41 2.27 -9.24
CA THR A 274 -0.39 3.73 -9.15
C THR A 274 0.14 4.21 -7.81
N GLY A 275 0.48 5.51 -7.71
CA GLY A 275 0.97 6.12 -6.47
C GLY A 275 2.43 5.82 -6.14
N PHE A 276 3.21 5.31 -7.11
CA PHE A 276 4.63 5.02 -6.92
C PHE A 276 5.47 6.30 -6.88
N SER A 277 6.34 6.39 -5.88
CA SER A 277 7.36 7.43 -5.73
C SER A 277 8.76 6.80 -5.69
N ASP A 278 9.77 7.53 -6.19
CA ASP A 278 11.16 7.08 -6.20
C ASP A 278 11.73 7.07 -4.77
N ILE A 279 12.39 5.96 -4.40
CA ILE A 279 13.12 5.86 -3.14
C ILE A 279 14.51 6.43 -3.36
N THR A 280 14.79 7.58 -2.74
CA THR A 280 16.04 8.31 -2.94
C THR A 280 17.26 7.44 -2.56
N GLY A 281 18.22 7.30 -3.47
CA GLY A 281 19.47 6.56 -3.25
C GLY A 281 19.37 5.03 -3.43
N ALA A 282 18.18 4.47 -3.63
CA ALA A 282 18.00 3.03 -3.80
C ALA A 282 18.28 2.60 -5.26
N ILE A 283 19.56 2.44 -5.61
CA ILE A 283 20.05 2.16 -6.98
C ILE A 283 20.68 0.78 -7.16
N THR A 284 20.64 -0.06 -6.13
CA THR A 284 21.25 -1.40 -6.12
C THR A 284 20.29 -2.47 -6.65
N GLN A 285 20.85 -3.63 -7.05
CA GLN A 285 20.07 -4.79 -7.50
C GLN A 285 19.02 -5.23 -6.47
N ASN A 286 19.42 -5.29 -5.20
CA ASN A 286 18.58 -5.66 -4.07
C ASN A 286 18.25 -4.40 -3.25
N TYR A 287 17.17 -4.44 -2.49
CA TYR A 287 16.77 -3.36 -1.59
C TYR A 287 16.33 -3.92 -0.25
N ALA A 288 16.79 -3.33 0.84
CA ALA A 288 16.33 -3.67 2.18
C ALA A 288 15.33 -2.59 2.64
N PRO A 289 14.01 -2.88 2.67
CA PRO A 289 13.05 -1.92 3.17
C PRO A 289 13.30 -1.59 4.65
N PRO A 290 13.04 -0.35 5.10
CA PRO A 290 13.15 0.02 6.50
C PRO A 290 12.02 -0.61 7.34
N ILE A 291 11.97 -0.29 8.63
CA ILE A 291 10.83 -0.63 9.50
C ILE A 291 9.54 -0.02 8.92
N LEU A 292 8.46 -0.81 8.87
CA LEU A 292 7.16 -0.37 8.36
C LEU A 292 6.06 -0.43 9.43
N TYR A 293 5.13 0.53 9.33
CA TYR A 293 3.89 0.58 10.11
C TYR A 293 2.64 0.45 9.23
N THR A 294 2.79 0.54 7.91
CA THR A 294 1.72 0.51 6.93
C THR A 294 2.06 -0.43 5.78
N THR A 295 1.07 -1.19 5.30
CA THR A 295 1.21 -2.03 4.11
C THR A 295 1.72 -1.20 2.94
N THR A 296 2.81 -1.65 2.32
CA THR A 296 3.54 -0.89 1.29
C THR A 296 3.90 -1.79 0.13
N TRP A 297 3.73 -1.29 -1.09
CA TRP A 297 4.08 -1.94 -2.33
C TRP A 297 5.45 -1.46 -2.79
N TYR A 298 6.30 -2.37 -3.22
CA TYR A 298 7.61 -2.06 -3.77
C TYR A 298 7.72 -2.57 -5.20
N ARG A 299 8.40 -1.81 -6.06
CA ARG A 299 8.82 -2.28 -7.38
C ARG A 299 10.21 -1.77 -7.72
N ARG A 300 10.92 -2.52 -8.56
CA ARG A 300 12.21 -2.11 -9.11
C ARG A 300 12.02 -1.68 -10.56
N ILE A 301 12.60 -0.56 -10.94
CA ILE A 301 12.73 -0.14 -12.34
C ILE A 301 14.16 -0.42 -12.77
N ALA A 302 14.32 -1.09 -13.90
CA ALA A 302 15.59 -1.35 -14.53
C ALA A 302 15.63 -0.60 -15.87
N THR A 303 16.65 0.21 -16.09
CA THR A 303 16.79 1.01 -17.32
C THR A 303 18.13 0.73 -17.98
N THR A 304 18.12 0.62 -19.31
CA THR A 304 19.29 0.63 -20.18
C THR A 304 18.94 1.38 -21.47
N VAL A 305 19.87 1.50 -22.41
CA VAL A 305 19.63 2.19 -23.68
C VAL A 305 18.49 1.52 -24.43
N GLY A 306 17.39 2.24 -24.62
CA GLY A 306 16.21 1.78 -25.34
C GLY A 306 15.34 0.76 -24.62
N CYS A 307 15.54 0.56 -23.30
CA CYS A 307 14.61 -0.23 -22.49
C CYS A 307 14.45 0.35 -21.08
N THR A 308 13.21 0.44 -20.62
CA THR A 308 12.86 0.61 -19.20
C THR A 308 11.84 -0.43 -18.80
N ALA A 309 12.24 -1.35 -17.91
CA ALA A 309 11.41 -2.46 -17.44
C ALA A 309 11.09 -2.31 -15.95
N ALA A 310 9.81 -2.21 -15.62
CA ALA A 310 9.35 -2.30 -14.22
C ALA A 310 9.13 -3.77 -13.83
N SER A 311 9.53 -4.13 -12.61
CA SER A 311 9.09 -5.41 -12.03
C SER A 311 7.60 -5.38 -11.73
N THR A 312 6.99 -6.56 -11.56
CA THR A 312 5.73 -6.64 -10.83
C THR A 312 5.91 -6.04 -9.44
N ALA A 313 4.90 -5.31 -8.97
CA ALA A 313 4.92 -4.74 -7.64
C ALA A 313 4.66 -5.83 -6.59
N VAL A 314 5.47 -5.83 -5.54
CA VAL A 314 5.37 -6.79 -4.43
C VAL A 314 4.81 -6.07 -3.22
N MET A 315 3.74 -6.63 -2.65
CA MET A 315 3.10 -6.11 -1.45
C MET A 315 3.80 -6.65 -0.20
N ILE A 316 4.17 -5.74 0.70
CA ILE A 316 4.58 -6.06 2.06
C ILE A 316 3.40 -5.75 2.97
N THR A 317 2.73 -6.80 3.43
CA THR A 317 1.59 -6.70 4.36
C THR A 317 2.10 -6.39 5.75
N VAL A 318 1.60 -5.32 6.36
CA VAL A 318 1.91 -4.97 7.76
C VAL A 318 0.67 -5.24 8.62
N ASN A 319 0.75 -6.25 9.47
CA ASN A 319 -0.27 -6.51 10.49
C ASN A 319 -0.11 -5.54 11.67
N PRO A 320 -1.21 -5.07 12.30
CA PRO A 320 -1.10 -4.26 13.52
C PRO A 320 -0.35 -5.00 14.62
N SER A 321 0.15 -4.26 15.62
CA SER A 321 0.77 -4.93 16.77
C SER A 321 -0.27 -5.79 17.46
N GLN A 322 0.00 -7.08 17.53
CA GLN A 322 -0.98 -8.09 17.89
C GLN A 322 -0.44 -8.91 19.06
N TRP A 323 -1.29 -9.11 20.06
CA TRP A 323 -1.00 -10.11 21.09
C TRP A 323 -1.06 -11.51 20.47
N ILE A 324 0.03 -12.26 20.57
CA ILE A 324 0.09 -13.67 20.14
C ILE A 324 0.11 -14.64 21.32
N GLY A 325 0.41 -14.15 22.53
CA GLY A 325 0.46 -14.97 23.75
C GLY A 325 1.39 -16.17 23.57
N GLY A 326 2.62 -15.92 23.10
CA GLY A 326 3.56 -16.96 22.67
C GLY A 326 4.24 -17.73 23.82
N THR A 327 4.42 -17.09 24.98
CA THR A 327 5.20 -17.68 26.09
C THR A 327 4.54 -17.54 27.47
N SER A 328 3.78 -16.48 27.70
CA SER A 328 3.15 -16.22 29.00
C SER A 328 1.99 -15.22 28.87
N THR A 329 1.35 -14.88 29.99
CA THR A 329 0.32 -13.84 30.09
C THR A 329 0.88 -12.43 30.29
N ASP A 330 2.21 -12.29 30.47
CA ASP A 330 2.85 -11.02 30.82
C ASP A 330 2.97 -10.09 29.60
N TRP A 331 2.30 -8.94 29.71
CA TRP A 331 2.28 -7.89 28.68
C TRP A 331 3.67 -7.46 28.22
N ASN A 332 4.65 -7.43 29.13
CA ASN A 332 5.96 -6.82 28.89
C ASN A 332 6.99 -7.80 28.33
N ILE A 333 6.57 -8.99 27.90
CA ILE A 333 7.45 -9.96 27.25
C ILE A 333 7.29 -9.85 25.74
N LEU A 334 8.38 -9.49 25.05
CA LEU A 334 8.41 -9.32 23.59
C LEU A 334 7.91 -10.55 22.83
N ALA A 335 8.21 -11.76 23.31
CA ALA A 335 7.77 -13.02 22.69
C ALA A 335 6.25 -13.24 22.73
N ASN A 336 5.49 -12.43 23.48
CA ASN A 336 4.03 -12.46 23.47
C ASN A 336 3.42 -11.54 22.40
N TRP A 337 4.24 -10.84 21.62
CA TRP A 337 3.82 -9.88 20.61
C TRP A 337 4.25 -10.27 19.20
N CYS A 338 3.33 -10.11 18.25
CA CYS A 338 3.67 -9.89 16.86
C CYS A 338 4.00 -8.39 16.72
N GLY A 339 5.29 -8.07 16.71
CA GLY A 339 5.81 -6.70 16.68
C GLY A 339 6.65 -6.37 17.91
N ASN A 340 6.58 -5.12 18.36
CA ASN A 340 7.21 -4.67 19.60
C ASN A 340 6.18 -4.64 20.75
N ILE A 341 6.68 -4.62 21.99
CA ILE A 341 5.86 -4.29 23.17
C ILE A 341 5.21 -2.91 22.91
N PRO A 342 3.88 -2.79 23.00
CA PRO A 342 3.18 -1.56 22.65
C PRO A 342 3.62 -0.35 23.47
N ASN A 343 3.61 0.80 22.81
CA ASN A 343 3.81 2.12 23.38
C ASN A 343 2.70 3.08 22.91
N SER A 344 2.76 4.36 23.30
CA SER A 344 1.75 5.37 22.97
C SER A 344 1.48 5.60 21.48
N LEU A 345 2.33 5.11 20.56
CA LEU A 345 2.14 5.23 19.11
C LEU A 345 1.65 3.92 18.47
N THR A 346 1.51 2.86 19.26
CA THR A 346 1.27 1.50 18.76
C THR A 346 -0.20 1.15 18.90
N ASN A 347 -0.86 0.83 17.78
CA ASN A 347 -2.22 0.26 17.78
C ASN A 347 -2.16 -1.22 18.15
N VAL A 348 -3.02 -1.63 19.07
CA VAL A 348 -3.04 -2.97 19.64
C VAL A 348 -4.31 -3.72 19.28
N LEU A 349 -4.11 -4.93 18.76
CA LEU A 349 -5.14 -5.93 18.56
C LEU A 349 -4.95 -7.10 19.54
N ILE A 350 -6.01 -7.44 20.29
CA ILE A 350 -6.09 -8.67 21.09
C ILE A 350 -7.00 -9.66 20.35
N PRO A 351 -6.44 -10.67 19.65
CA PRO A 351 -7.23 -11.65 18.92
C PRO A 351 -7.75 -12.77 19.85
N SER A 352 -8.80 -13.45 19.39
CA SER A 352 -9.28 -14.69 20.01
C SER A 352 -8.35 -15.87 19.72
N GLY A 353 -8.40 -16.91 20.55
CA GLY A 353 -7.72 -18.19 20.27
C GLY A 353 -6.21 -18.20 20.57
N THR A 354 -5.71 -17.20 21.29
CA THR A 354 -4.33 -17.23 21.83
C THR A 354 -4.26 -18.12 23.07
N THR A 355 -3.14 -18.83 23.22
CA THR A 355 -2.93 -19.78 24.33
C THR A 355 -2.84 -19.07 25.68
N PHE A 356 -2.06 -18.00 25.75
CA PHE A 356 -1.91 -17.18 26.95
C PHE A 356 -2.61 -15.84 26.74
N LEU A 357 -3.58 -15.53 27.59
CA LEU A 357 -4.37 -14.29 27.52
C LEU A 357 -3.64 -13.17 28.27
N PRO A 358 -3.64 -11.92 27.78
CA PRO A 358 -2.89 -10.84 28.39
C PRO A 358 -3.43 -10.47 29.78
N VAL A 359 -2.52 -10.32 30.74
CA VAL A 359 -2.80 -9.90 32.12
C VAL A 359 -1.94 -8.69 32.47
N ILE A 360 -2.59 -7.58 32.84
CA ILE A 360 -1.93 -6.31 33.15
C ILE A 360 -1.78 -6.14 34.66
N THR A 361 -0.55 -6.22 35.16
CA THR A 361 -0.22 -6.06 36.59
C THR A 361 0.44 -4.71 36.92
N GLY A 362 1.07 -4.07 35.94
CA GLY A 362 1.73 -2.76 36.06
C GLY A 362 1.19 -1.73 35.07
N ALA A 363 1.94 -0.65 34.87
CA ALA A 363 1.58 0.40 33.91
C ALA A 363 1.99 0.02 32.49
N ILE A 364 1.07 0.14 31.53
CA ILE A 364 1.29 -0.08 30.11
C ILE A 364 0.74 1.11 29.30
N SER A 365 1.18 1.25 28.05
CA SER A 365 0.69 2.30 27.14
C SER A 365 0.44 1.76 25.74
N MET A 366 -0.62 2.23 25.10
CA MET A 366 -0.91 2.00 23.68
C MET A 366 -1.57 3.21 23.02
N ASN A 367 -1.56 3.27 21.69
CA ASN A 367 -2.44 4.18 20.96
C ASN A 367 -3.88 3.67 21.02
N ASP A 368 -4.29 2.82 20.07
CA ASP A 368 -5.61 2.16 20.10
C ASP A 368 -5.54 0.81 20.82
N LEU A 369 -6.61 0.42 21.52
CA LEU A 369 -6.84 -0.95 21.99
C LEU A 369 -8.12 -1.51 21.35
N THR A 370 -7.99 -2.59 20.60
CA THR A 370 -9.11 -3.38 20.07
C THR A 370 -9.08 -4.80 20.62
N ILE A 371 -10.12 -5.17 21.36
CA ILE A 371 -10.35 -6.54 21.84
C ILE A 371 -11.34 -7.21 20.89
N SER A 372 -10.90 -8.24 20.18
CA SER A 372 -11.74 -8.95 19.21
C SER A 372 -12.85 -9.77 19.90
N PRO A 373 -13.93 -10.13 19.18
CA PRO A 373 -14.93 -11.07 19.69
C PRO A 373 -14.30 -12.34 20.25
N SER A 374 -14.75 -12.78 21.43
CA SER A 374 -14.22 -13.94 22.16
C SER A 374 -12.75 -13.84 22.60
N ALA A 375 -12.07 -12.71 22.40
CA ALA A 375 -10.78 -12.44 23.01
C ALA A 375 -10.95 -11.97 24.46
N THR A 376 -9.94 -12.17 25.30
CA THR A 376 -9.96 -11.74 26.70
C THR A 376 -8.80 -10.80 26.98
N PHE A 377 -9.07 -9.70 27.68
CA PHE A 377 -8.06 -8.78 28.22
C PHE A 377 -8.31 -8.58 29.71
N THR A 378 -7.32 -8.92 30.54
CA THR A 378 -7.45 -8.85 32.00
C THR A 378 -6.59 -7.74 32.57
N LYS A 379 -7.19 -6.77 33.26
CA LYS A 379 -6.48 -5.78 34.08
C LYS A 379 -6.55 -6.22 35.55
N MET A 380 -5.41 -6.32 36.22
CA MET A 380 -5.34 -6.63 37.66
C MET A 380 -5.45 -5.36 38.50
N ALA A 381 -5.55 -5.54 39.82
CA ALA A 381 -5.81 -4.47 40.77
C ALA A 381 -4.95 -3.21 40.58
N THR A 382 -3.63 -3.39 40.48
CA THR A 382 -2.66 -2.30 40.33
C THR A 382 -2.35 -1.96 38.86
N GLY A 383 -2.88 -2.72 37.91
CA GLY A 383 -2.62 -2.51 36.49
C GLY A 383 -3.12 -1.14 36.04
N THR A 384 -2.32 -0.42 35.26
CA THR A 384 -2.71 0.87 34.67
C THR A 384 -2.60 0.78 33.15
N VAL A 385 -3.70 1.10 32.45
CA VAL A 385 -3.78 1.02 30.99
C VAL A 385 -3.91 2.44 30.43
N ASN A 386 -2.82 2.99 29.91
CA ASN A 386 -2.82 4.31 29.29
C ASN A 386 -3.17 4.19 27.80
N VAL A 387 -4.28 4.81 27.40
CA VAL A 387 -4.80 4.79 26.03
C VAL A 387 -4.68 6.18 25.44
N TYR A 388 -3.97 6.29 24.31
CA TYR A 388 -3.75 7.55 23.59
C TYR A 388 -4.67 7.72 22.37
N GLY A 389 -5.31 6.64 21.93
CA GLY A 389 -6.31 6.57 20.86
C GLY A 389 -7.66 6.03 21.37
N ASN A 390 -8.28 5.11 20.65
CA ASN A 390 -9.61 4.57 20.97
C ASN A 390 -9.55 3.26 21.77
N PHE A 391 -10.60 3.02 22.56
CA PHE A 391 -10.82 1.76 23.26
C PHE A 391 -12.05 1.07 22.67
N VAL A 392 -11.85 -0.12 22.09
CA VAL A 392 -12.88 -0.91 21.43
C VAL A 392 -12.92 -2.30 22.08
N ASN A 393 -13.99 -2.60 22.80
CA ASN A 393 -14.19 -3.90 23.43
C ASN A 393 -15.31 -4.70 22.77
N ASN A 394 -14.96 -5.56 21.81
CA ASN A 394 -15.90 -6.51 21.22
C ASN A 394 -15.85 -7.90 21.88
N GLY A 395 -14.97 -8.09 22.87
CA GLY A 395 -14.72 -9.37 23.54
C GLY A 395 -15.02 -9.30 25.04
N ILE A 396 -14.14 -9.91 25.83
CA ILE A 396 -14.22 -10.01 27.28
C ILE A 396 -13.15 -9.10 27.89
N TYR A 397 -13.60 -8.02 28.52
CA TYR A 397 -12.75 -7.18 29.36
C TYR A 397 -13.00 -7.51 30.82
N THR A 398 -11.96 -7.95 31.52
CA THR A 398 -12.01 -8.28 32.95
C THR A 398 -11.15 -7.28 33.73
N ASP A 399 -11.77 -6.50 34.61
CA ASP A 399 -11.06 -5.64 35.57
C ASP A 399 -11.16 -6.25 36.97
N ASN A 400 -10.05 -6.79 37.46
CA ASN A 400 -9.89 -7.33 38.81
C ASN A 400 -9.38 -6.26 39.79
N GLY A 401 -9.57 -4.97 39.46
CA GLY A 401 -9.50 -3.82 40.37
C GLY A 401 -10.07 -4.07 41.77
N ILE A 402 -9.41 -3.53 42.79
CA ILE A 402 -10.05 -3.25 44.09
C ILE A 402 -10.73 -1.88 43.94
N TYR A 403 -11.85 -1.65 44.63
CA TYR A 403 -12.58 -0.36 44.63
C TYR A 403 -11.83 0.75 45.41
N THR A 404 -10.55 0.93 45.08
CA THR A 404 -9.61 1.94 45.56
C THR A 404 -9.11 2.75 44.37
N ASP A 405 -8.37 3.83 44.57
CA ASP A 405 -7.71 4.59 43.50
C ASP A 405 -6.54 3.87 42.82
N ALA A 406 -6.13 2.69 43.33
CA ALA A 406 -5.11 1.86 42.72
C ALA A 406 -5.53 1.31 41.34
N GLY A 407 -4.72 1.60 40.30
CA GLY A 407 -4.84 1.07 38.94
C GLY A 407 -6.07 1.56 38.16
N SER A 408 -5.87 2.14 36.98
CA SER A 408 -6.97 2.71 36.18
C SER A 408 -6.80 2.49 34.67
N VAL A 409 -7.88 2.53 33.92
CA VAL A 409 -7.81 2.83 32.48
C VAL A 409 -7.80 4.35 32.31
N VAL A 410 -6.74 4.88 31.70
CA VAL A 410 -6.47 6.32 31.60
C VAL A 410 -6.51 6.74 30.14
N PHE A 411 -7.43 7.63 29.80
CA PHE A 411 -7.51 8.25 28.47
C PHE A 411 -6.73 9.56 28.48
N THR A 412 -5.65 9.62 27.70
CA THR A 412 -4.66 10.72 27.72
C THR A 412 -4.19 11.14 26.32
N GLY A 413 -5.02 10.90 25.30
CA GLY A 413 -4.70 11.17 23.90
C GLY A 413 -4.58 12.66 23.54
N ALA A 414 -4.05 12.92 22.34
CA ALA A 414 -3.91 14.27 21.76
C ALA A 414 -5.04 14.63 20.76
N ALA A 415 -6.10 13.84 20.72
CA ALA A 415 -7.28 14.02 19.89
C ALA A 415 -8.52 13.47 20.62
N LEU A 416 -9.73 13.73 20.11
CA LEU A 416 -10.95 13.15 20.67
C LEU A 416 -10.86 11.60 20.65
N GLN A 417 -11.06 10.97 21.80
CA GLN A 417 -11.03 9.51 21.94
C GLN A 417 -12.44 8.95 22.08
N ASN A 418 -12.63 7.68 21.72
CA ASN A 418 -13.90 6.98 21.85
C ASN A 418 -13.76 5.68 22.65
N ILE A 419 -14.74 5.42 23.50
CA ILE A 419 -14.97 4.14 24.17
C ILE A 419 -16.16 3.46 23.49
N SER A 420 -15.96 2.26 22.98
CA SER A 420 -17.00 1.48 22.32
C SER A 420 -16.97 0.02 22.76
N GLY A 421 -18.12 -0.64 22.65
CA GLY A 421 -18.32 -1.97 23.21
C GLY A 421 -18.69 -1.95 24.70
N ILE A 422 -19.44 -2.97 25.13
CA ILE A 422 -19.93 -3.06 26.51
C ILE A 422 -18.76 -3.29 27.44
N THR A 423 -18.51 -2.37 28.37
CA THR A 423 -17.32 -2.43 29.22
C THR A 423 -17.64 -2.05 30.66
N THR A 424 -17.10 -2.81 31.62
CA THR A 424 -17.13 -2.45 33.04
C THR A 424 -15.70 -2.17 33.49
N PHE A 425 -15.42 -0.92 33.84
CA PHE A 425 -14.19 -0.50 34.48
C PHE A 425 -14.38 -0.51 35.99
N ASN A 426 -13.34 -0.84 36.75
CA ASN A 426 -13.33 -0.52 38.17
C ASN A 426 -12.94 0.95 38.35
N ASN A 427 -11.80 1.38 37.81
CA ASN A 427 -11.43 2.80 37.81
C ASN A 427 -11.21 3.32 36.40
N LEU A 428 -11.79 4.47 36.11
CA LEU A 428 -11.68 5.16 34.82
C LEU A 428 -11.18 6.58 35.03
N THR A 429 -10.14 6.97 34.31
CA THR A 429 -9.57 8.32 34.36
C THR A 429 -9.67 8.98 33.00
N ILE A 430 -10.29 10.16 32.97
CA ILE A 430 -10.38 11.02 31.79
C ILE A 430 -9.37 12.16 31.98
N ASN A 431 -8.28 12.09 31.22
CA ASN A 431 -7.18 13.05 31.26
C ASN A 431 -6.82 13.55 29.85
N ASN A 432 -7.85 13.82 29.04
CA ASN A 432 -7.67 14.24 27.65
C ASN A 432 -8.43 15.55 27.43
N ALA A 433 -7.69 16.64 27.21
CA ALA A 433 -8.24 17.98 26.95
C ALA A 433 -9.20 18.04 25.76
N HIS A 434 -9.03 17.18 24.76
CA HIS A 434 -9.89 17.09 23.58
C HIS A 434 -11.18 16.30 23.83
N GLY A 435 -11.27 15.63 24.98
CA GLY A 435 -12.44 14.89 25.43
C GLY A 435 -12.42 13.40 25.07
N VAL A 436 -13.38 12.70 25.65
CA VAL A 436 -13.65 11.27 25.44
C VAL A 436 -15.14 11.09 25.21
N SER A 437 -15.53 10.31 24.21
CA SER A 437 -16.93 9.98 23.93
C SER A 437 -17.21 8.51 24.23
N ILE A 438 -18.41 8.21 24.75
CA ILE A 438 -18.88 6.85 25.00
C ILE A 438 -19.97 6.50 23.98
N SER A 439 -19.72 5.46 23.18
CA SER A 439 -20.62 5.01 22.11
C SER A 439 -21.42 3.75 22.46
N SER A 440 -21.14 3.11 23.60
CA SER A 440 -21.79 1.87 24.06
C SER A 440 -21.82 1.82 25.58
N THR A 441 -22.63 0.95 26.17
CA THR A 441 -22.78 0.85 27.63
C THR A 441 -21.44 0.71 28.36
N VAL A 442 -21.15 1.68 29.23
CA VAL A 442 -20.00 1.68 30.13
C VAL A 442 -20.48 1.72 31.58
N ARG A 443 -19.88 0.89 32.42
CA ARG A 443 -20.05 0.92 33.87
C ARG A 443 -18.73 1.23 34.55
N VAL A 444 -18.76 2.08 35.57
CA VAL A 444 -17.63 2.31 36.47
C VAL A 444 -18.04 1.87 37.88
N ASN A 445 -17.30 0.91 38.46
CA ASN A 445 -17.63 0.35 39.78
C ASN A 445 -16.93 1.05 40.95
N GLY A 446 -15.74 1.59 40.72
CA GLY A 446 -14.90 2.30 41.68
C GLY A 446 -14.86 3.79 41.36
N ILE A 447 -13.67 4.34 41.17
CA ILE A 447 -13.48 5.79 41.01
C ILE A 447 -13.50 6.20 39.53
N LEU A 448 -14.39 7.13 39.20
CA LEU A 448 -14.32 7.91 37.96
C LEU A 448 -13.58 9.22 38.25
N THR A 449 -12.44 9.42 37.62
CA THR A 449 -11.63 10.64 37.76
C THR A 449 -11.72 11.49 36.51
N LEU A 450 -12.20 12.73 36.65
CA LEU A 450 -12.33 13.70 35.56
C LEU A 450 -11.22 14.74 35.65
N THR A 451 -9.98 14.31 35.40
CA THR A 451 -8.79 15.17 35.51
C THR A 451 -8.85 16.35 34.55
N LEU A 452 -9.11 16.09 33.27
CA LEU A 452 -9.10 17.09 32.21
C LEU A 452 -10.00 16.69 31.03
N GLY A 453 -10.69 17.68 30.46
CA GLY A 453 -11.53 17.55 29.27
C GLY A 453 -12.93 17.01 29.53
N ASN A 454 -13.73 16.95 28.46
CA ASN A 454 -15.14 16.55 28.55
C ASN A 454 -15.34 15.05 28.30
N LEU A 455 -16.09 14.37 29.16
CA LEU A 455 -16.61 13.02 28.95
C LEU A 455 -18.03 13.10 28.38
N ALA A 456 -18.18 12.90 27.08
CA ALA A 456 -19.48 12.77 26.43
C ALA A 456 -20.07 11.38 26.67
N THR A 457 -21.02 11.30 27.60
CA THR A 457 -21.58 10.02 28.07
C THR A 457 -22.57 9.42 27.08
N ASN A 458 -23.23 10.27 26.28
CA ASN A 458 -24.30 9.91 25.34
C ASN A 458 -25.39 9.01 25.96
N GLY A 459 -25.64 9.15 27.27
CA GLY A 459 -26.59 8.32 28.02
C GLY A 459 -26.13 6.88 28.29
N ASN A 460 -24.89 6.53 27.96
CA ASN A 460 -24.36 5.17 28.06
C ASN A 460 -23.51 4.92 29.31
N LEU A 461 -23.34 5.90 30.20
CA LEU A 461 -22.52 5.78 31.40
C LEU A 461 -23.37 5.46 32.63
N SER A 462 -22.94 4.43 33.38
CA SER A 462 -23.44 4.13 34.71
C SER A 462 -22.32 4.12 35.75
N GLN A 463 -22.56 4.70 36.92
CA GLN A 463 -21.60 4.77 38.02
C GLN A 463 -22.19 4.10 39.27
N ASN A 464 -21.44 3.15 39.82
CA ASN A 464 -21.77 2.48 41.08
C ASN A 464 -21.33 3.35 42.26
N LEU A 465 -22.26 3.72 43.14
CA LEU A 465 -22.02 4.47 44.37
C LEU A 465 -22.12 3.60 45.64
N SER A 466 -22.30 2.29 45.50
CA SER A 466 -22.15 1.35 46.62
C SER A 466 -20.68 1.19 47.01
N ASN A 467 -19.79 1.16 46.03
CA ASN A 467 -18.35 0.94 46.20
C ASN A 467 -17.47 2.04 45.57
N GLY A 468 -18.07 2.95 44.80
CA GLY A 468 -17.37 3.92 43.98
C GLY A 468 -17.82 5.36 44.21
N ALA A 469 -17.18 6.28 43.50
CA ALA A 469 -17.44 7.72 43.55
C ALA A 469 -16.94 8.39 42.27
N ILE A 470 -17.33 9.64 42.05
CA ILE A 470 -16.57 10.54 41.16
C ILE A 470 -15.56 11.29 42.02
N ALA A 471 -14.29 11.29 41.62
CA ALA A 471 -13.23 12.00 42.34
C ALA A 471 -13.53 13.50 42.38
N GLY A 472 -13.39 14.15 43.55
CA GLY A 472 -13.59 15.60 43.71
C GLY A 472 -12.50 16.48 43.09
N THR A 473 -11.46 15.87 42.51
CA THR A 473 -10.34 16.57 41.88
C THR A 473 -10.51 16.71 40.37
N GLY A 474 -9.71 17.59 39.77
CA GLY A 474 -9.66 17.78 38.31
C GLY A 474 -10.60 18.88 37.81
N THR A 475 -10.44 19.24 36.54
CA THR A 475 -11.19 20.31 35.87
C THR A 475 -12.01 19.78 34.69
N GLY A 476 -12.02 18.46 34.48
CA GLY A 476 -12.85 17.83 33.46
C GLY A 476 -14.34 17.98 33.76
N THR A 477 -15.20 17.60 32.81
CA THR A 477 -16.65 17.61 33.03
C THR A 477 -17.33 16.49 32.25
N THR A 478 -18.65 16.39 32.36
CA THR A 478 -19.45 15.40 31.64
C THR A 478 -20.56 16.06 30.86
N THR A 479 -20.86 15.55 29.66
CA THR A 479 -22.04 15.95 28.88
C THR A 479 -22.90 14.74 28.56
N GLY A 480 -24.22 14.89 28.74
CA GLY A 480 -25.18 13.80 28.60
C GLY A 480 -25.56 13.17 29.94
N ASN A 481 -26.52 12.25 29.91
CA ASN A 481 -27.03 11.64 31.12
C ASN A 481 -26.05 10.60 31.69
N ILE A 482 -25.94 10.55 33.01
CA ILE A 482 -25.26 9.50 33.78
C ILE A 482 -26.32 8.82 34.64
N ARG A 483 -26.27 7.49 34.70
CA ARG A 483 -27.04 6.70 35.67
C ARG A 483 -26.18 6.44 36.91
N PHE A 484 -26.49 7.07 38.03
CA PHE A 484 -25.92 6.70 39.33
C PHE A 484 -26.76 5.61 39.97
N PHE A 485 -26.14 4.62 40.60
CA PHE A 485 -26.87 3.60 41.34
C PHE A 485 -26.19 3.23 42.65
N LYS A 486 -26.99 2.87 43.66
CA LYS A 486 -26.53 2.50 45.00
C LYS A 486 -27.45 1.44 45.60
N THR A 487 -26.85 0.47 46.27
CA THR A 487 -27.56 -0.53 47.05
C THR A 487 -27.90 0.03 48.42
N ILE A 488 -29.19 0.06 48.76
CA ILE A 488 -29.68 0.54 50.06
C ILE A 488 -30.12 -0.67 50.92
N TRP A 489 -29.74 -0.64 52.20
CA TRP A 489 -29.96 -1.74 53.15
C TRP A 489 -30.69 -1.29 54.42
N GLY A 490 -31.78 -2.00 54.73
CA GLY A 490 -32.47 -1.92 56.03
C GLY A 490 -33.93 -1.45 55.93
N ASP A 491 -34.68 -1.75 56.99
CA ASP A 491 -36.08 -1.34 57.17
C ASP A 491 -36.13 -0.03 57.96
N ARG A 492 -35.76 1.09 57.32
CA ARG A 492 -35.62 2.39 57.98
C ARG A 492 -35.66 3.53 56.98
N TYR A 493 -35.74 4.74 57.52
CA TYR A 493 -35.44 5.95 56.77
C TYR A 493 -33.94 6.02 56.43
N HIS A 494 -33.66 6.37 55.17
CA HIS A 494 -32.34 6.75 54.69
C HIS A 494 -32.36 8.22 54.29
N TYR A 495 -31.27 8.93 54.62
CA TYR A 495 -31.07 10.31 54.19
C TYR A 495 -30.36 10.30 52.84
N LEU A 496 -31.02 10.92 51.86
CA LEU A 496 -30.63 10.91 50.47
C LEU A 496 -30.55 12.35 49.95
N SER A 497 -29.75 12.52 48.92
CA SER A 497 -29.66 13.73 48.10
C SER A 497 -29.36 13.29 46.67
N SER A 498 -29.64 14.18 45.72
CA SER A 498 -29.25 13.94 44.35
C SER A 498 -28.05 14.79 43.95
N PRO A 499 -27.03 14.20 43.30
CA PRO A 499 -25.94 14.95 42.70
C PRO A 499 -26.26 15.51 41.31
N LEU A 500 -27.46 15.23 40.78
CA LEU A 500 -27.86 15.56 39.42
C LEU A 500 -28.54 16.94 39.37
N SER A 501 -28.34 17.65 38.26
CA SER A 501 -28.97 18.95 38.04
C SER A 501 -30.38 18.89 37.43
N VAL A 502 -30.80 17.74 36.90
CA VAL A 502 -32.07 17.57 36.19
C VAL A 502 -32.70 16.23 36.54
N ASN A 503 -33.36 16.14 37.70
CA ASN A 503 -34.14 14.97 38.09
C ASN A 503 -35.26 15.31 39.09
N THR A 504 -36.20 14.39 39.24
CA THR A 504 -37.39 14.53 40.08
C THR A 504 -37.58 13.31 40.97
N VAL A 505 -38.54 13.36 41.89
CA VAL A 505 -38.92 12.19 42.72
C VAL A 505 -39.40 11.02 41.87
N ALA A 506 -39.84 11.25 40.63
CA ALA A 506 -40.18 10.17 39.70
C ALA A 506 -38.98 9.24 39.43
N ASP A 507 -37.75 9.76 39.45
CA ASP A 507 -36.52 8.99 39.27
C ASP A 507 -36.17 8.11 40.47
N TRP A 508 -36.80 8.29 41.64
CA TRP A 508 -36.69 7.35 42.76
C TRP A 508 -37.87 6.37 42.82
N ASN A 509 -38.99 6.74 42.21
CA ASN A 509 -40.25 6.00 42.28
C ASN A 509 -40.24 4.71 41.46
N ASP A 510 -39.35 4.61 40.47
CA ASP A 510 -39.11 3.40 39.68
C ASP A 510 -38.43 2.29 40.50
N ASN A 511 -37.66 2.65 41.54
CA ASN A 511 -36.94 1.70 42.38
C ASN A 511 -37.64 1.39 43.71
N VAL A 512 -38.38 2.36 44.25
CA VAL A 512 -39.14 2.25 45.49
C VAL A 512 -40.48 2.93 45.30
N THR A 513 -41.58 2.20 45.54
CA THR A 513 -42.92 2.78 45.43
C THR A 513 -43.09 3.98 46.36
N MET A 514 -43.19 5.18 45.80
CA MET A 514 -43.47 6.41 46.53
C MET A 514 -44.94 6.46 46.93
N LYS A 515 -45.20 6.95 48.14
CA LYS A 515 -46.55 7.13 48.69
C LYS A 515 -46.80 8.61 48.96
N PHE A 516 -47.89 9.12 48.39
CA PHE A 516 -48.30 10.53 48.46
C PHE A 516 -49.62 10.74 49.25
N GLY A 517 -49.99 9.75 50.07
CA GLY A 517 -51.15 9.79 50.96
C GLY A 517 -51.89 8.44 51.06
N PRO A 518 -52.61 8.14 52.16
CA PRO A 518 -52.54 8.84 53.46
C PRO A 518 -51.24 8.55 54.24
N TYR A 519 -50.46 7.54 53.84
CA TYR A 519 -49.20 7.17 54.50
C TYR A 519 -48.00 7.52 53.63
N TYR A 520 -47.38 8.68 53.88
CA TYR A 520 -46.22 9.16 53.14
C TYR A 520 -44.95 8.41 53.53
N ASN A 521 -44.01 8.26 52.60
CA ASN A 521 -42.71 7.65 52.85
C ASN A 521 -41.51 8.52 52.46
N LEU A 522 -41.76 9.74 51.96
CA LEU A 522 -40.73 10.70 51.55
C LEU A 522 -40.96 12.05 52.22
N TYR A 523 -39.93 12.55 52.89
CA TYR A 523 -39.99 13.78 53.68
C TYR A 523 -38.79 14.68 53.39
N THR A 524 -38.99 15.99 53.55
CA THR A 524 -37.95 17.02 53.65
C THR A 524 -38.02 17.64 55.04
N TYR A 525 -36.99 18.38 55.44
CA TYR A 525 -37.00 19.11 56.70
C TYR A 525 -37.18 20.61 56.42
N ASN A 526 -38.18 21.23 57.05
CA ASN A 526 -38.39 22.67 57.02
C ASN A 526 -37.66 23.31 58.20
N GLU A 527 -36.51 23.89 57.89
CA GLU A 527 -35.53 24.45 58.85
C GLU A 527 -36.05 25.74 59.53
N THR A 528 -37.14 26.33 59.01
CA THR A 528 -37.73 27.58 59.52
C THR A 528 -38.75 27.40 60.65
N VAL A 529 -39.07 26.16 61.05
CA VAL A 529 -40.09 25.87 62.07
C VAL A 529 -39.51 26.05 63.49
N PRO A 530 -39.99 27.00 64.31
CA PRO A 530 -39.41 27.30 65.63
C PRO A 530 -39.96 26.38 66.73
N ASP A 531 -39.45 25.15 66.81
CA ASP A 531 -39.89 24.14 67.79
C ASP A 531 -38.70 23.51 68.53
N SER A 532 -38.89 23.21 69.83
CA SER A 532 -37.87 22.54 70.66
C SER A 532 -37.68 21.05 70.31
N ASN A 533 -38.58 20.47 69.53
CA ASN A 533 -38.57 19.07 69.09
C ASN A 533 -38.28 18.96 67.57
N ALA A 534 -37.08 18.48 67.22
CA ALA A 534 -36.67 18.24 65.84
C ALA A 534 -37.58 17.28 65.04
N LYS A 535 -38.54 16.61 65.66
CA LYS A 535 -39.55 15.81 64.94
C LYS A 535 -40.66 16.64 64.28
N VAL A 536 -40.81 17.92 64.61
CA VAL A 536 -41.91 18.78 64.12
C VAL A 536 -41.61 19.39 62.75
N GLY A 537 -40.33 19.62 62.40
CA GLY A 537 -39.93 20.25 61.15
C GLY A 537 -40.10 19.39 59.88
N TRP A 538 -40.47 18.10 59.99
CA TRP A 538 -40.61 17.22 58.83
C TRP A 538 -41.84 17.57 57.98
N THR A 539 -41.61 17.83 56.69
CA THR A 539 -42.65 18.15 55.69
C THR A 539 -42.74 17.01 54.66
N THR A 540 -43.95 16.55 54.37
CA THR A 540 -44.18 15.50 53.38
C THR A 540 -43.93 15.99 51.96
N VAL A 541 -43.35 15.13 51.12
CA VAL A 541 -43.35 15.34 49.67
C VAL A 541 -44.63 14.73 49.10
N THR A 542 -45.38 15.49 48.30
CA THR A 542 -46.76 15.15 47.89
C THR A 542 -46.92 14.80 46.42
N SER A 543 -45.86 14.89 45.61
CA SER A 543 -45.89 14.59 44.18
C SER A 543 -44.58 14.00 43.68
N ASN A 544 -44.64 13.07 42.73
CA ASN A 544 -43.48 12.54 42.03
C ASN A 544 -42.84 13.56 41.06
N ALA A 545 -43.59 14.60 40.66
CA ALA A 545 -43.07 15.69 39.83
C ALA A 545 -42.21 16.69 40.62
N THR A 546 -42.06 16.50 41.94
CA THR A 546 -41.22 17.35 42.79
C THR A 546 -39.77 17.26 42.32
N ALA A 547 -39.18 18.41 41.95
CA ALA A 547 -37.78 18.49 41.58
C ALA A 547 -36.88 18.15 42.79
N LEU A 548 -35.85 17.34 42.54
CA LEU A 548 -34.81 17.08 43.52
C LEU A 548 -33.82 18.24 43.50
N GLN A 549 -33.81 19.04 44.56
CA GLN A 549 -33.00 20.25 44.65
C GLN A 549 -31.58 19.90 45.07
N SER A 550 -30.59 20.52 44.44
CA SER A 550 -29.20 20.41 44.91
C SER A 550 -29.08 20.92 46.35
N MET A 551 -28.14 20.35 47.11
CA MET A 551 -27.89 20.63 48.53
C MET A 551 -29.07 20.35 49.48
N LYS A 552 -30.19 19.82 48.99
CA LYS A 552 -31.36 19.47 49.80
C LYS A 552 -31.33 18.01 50.19
N GLY A 553 -31.51 17.73 51.48
CA GLY A 553 -31.65 16.36 51.97
C GLY A 553 -33.11 15.90 52.01
N TYR A 554 -33.29 14.60 51.79
CA TYR A 554 -34.57 13.92 51.75
C TYR A 554 -34.50 12.68 52.64
N ALA A 555 -35.54 12.43 53.43
CA ALA A 555 -35.68 11.19 54.19
C ALA A 555 -36.67 10.27 53.49
N LEU A 556 -36.17 9.16 52.95
CA LEU A 556 -36.98 8.15 52.26
C LEU A 556 -36.99 6.85 53.07
N TYR A 557 -38.18 6.30 53.33
CA TYR A 557 -38.33 5.01 54.01
C TYR A 557 -38.23 3.83 53.03
N PHE A 558 -37.38 2.86 53.36
CA PHE A 558 -37.22 1.60 52.65
C PHE A 558 -37.85 0.47 53.48
N PRO A 559 -38.82 -0.31 52.95
CA PRO A 559 -39.50 -1.36 53.70
C PRO A 559 -38.71 -2.68 53.77
N ARG A 560 -38.88 -3.44 54.87
CA ARG A 560 -38.21 -4.73 55.17
C ARG A 560 -38.20 -5.79 54.05
N TYR A 561 -39.22 -5.83 53.19
CA TYR A 561 -39.41 -6.93 52.24
C TYR A 561 -38.58 -6.82 50.96
N THR A 562 -37.90 -5.70 50.72
CA THR A 562 -36.90 -5.57 49.66
C THR A 562 -35.53 -5.91 50.22
N TYR A 563 -35.13 -7.19 50.16
CA TYR A 563 -33.72 -7.53 50.32
C TYR A 563 -32.98 -6.88 49.15
N THR A 564 -32.28 -5.78 49.42
CA THR A 564 -31.58 -4.91 48.46
C THR A 564 -32.48 -4.21 47.45
N SER A 565 -32.79 -2.93 47.72
CA SER A 565 -33.26 -2.03 46.65
C SER A 565 -32.04 -1.41 45.98
N LEU A 566 -31.91 -1.63 44.67
CA LEU A 566 -31.05 -0.81 43.83
C LEU A 566 -31.77 0.51 43.62
N LEU A 567 -31.34 1.56 44.33
CA LEU A 567 -31.77 2.91 44.04
C LEU A 567 -30.88 3.45 42.94
N ASP A 568 -31.47 3.97 41.88
CA ASP A 568 -30.75 4.62 40.81
C ASP A 568 -31.42 5.93 40.40
N VAL A 569 -30.65 6.80 39.76
CA VAL A 569 -31.12 8.06 39.21
C VAL A 569 -30.37 8.34 37.94
N SER A 570 -31.06 8.92 36.96
CA SER A 570 -30.45 9.32 35.69
C SER A 570 -30.65 10.81 35.44
N GLY A 571 -29.62 11.47 34.95
CA GLY A 571 -29.68 12.90 34.63
C GLY A 571 -28.29 13.45 34.32
N THR A 572 -28.18 14.76 34.18
CA THR A 572 -26.89 15.42 33.95
C THR A 572 -26.15 15.68 35.25
N TYR A 573 -24.84 15.42 35.24
CA TYR A 573 -23.91 15.77 36.30
C TYR A 573 -22.97 16.86 35.79
N THR A 574 -22.70 17.87 36.61
CA THR A 574 -21.75 18.94 36.26
C THR A 574 -20.58 18.85 37.23
N HIS A 575 -19.46 18.29 36.78
CA HIS A 575 -18.26 18.16 37.61
C HIS A 575 -17.68 19.54 37.95
N GLY A 576 -17.18 19.71 39.17
CA GLY A 576 -16.62 20.97 39.64
C GLY A 576 -17.63 22.11 39.74
N ALA A 577 -18.94 21.83 39.63
CA ALA A 577 -19.96 22.85 39.86
C ALA A 577 -19.87 23.36 41.30
N THR A 578 -19.75 24.68 41.45
CA THR A 578 -19.95 25.31 42.75
C THR A 578 -21.44 25.30 43.05
N TYR A 579 -21.85 24.45 43.98
CA TYR A 579 -23.20 24.53 44.51
C TYR A 579 -23.29 25.77 45.38
N LEU A 580 -24.34 26.58 45.18
CA LEU A 580 -24.56 27.78 45.97
C LEU A 580 -24.63 27.41 47.46
N ASN A 581 -24.07 28.27 48.31
CA ASN A 581 -24.23 28.13 49.75
C ASN A 581 -25.72 28.13 50.08
N ASN A 582 -26.23 27.01 50.60
CA ASN A 582 -27.52 27.02 51.26
C ASN A 582 -27.38 27.90 52.50
N THR A 583 -28.24 28.90 52.62
CA THR A 583 -28.33 29.69 53.84
C THR A 583 -28.94 28.81 54.91
N LEU A 584 -28.12 28.32 55.84
CA LEU A 584 -28.59 27.56 56.98
C LEU A 584 -29.36 28.49 57.91
N THR A 585 -30.50 28.03 58.39
CA THR A 585 -31.31 28.81 59.34
C THR A 585 -30.96 28.41 60.77
N ASN A 586 -30.71 29.41 61.62
CA ASN A 586 -30.59 29.23 63.06
C ASN A 586 -31.90 29.62 63.76
N THR A 587 -32.95 28.86 63.48
CA THR A 587 -34.29 29.09 64.04
C THR A 587 -34.29 28.69 65.52
N VAL A 588 -34.67 29.63 66.40
CA VAL A 588 -34.73 29.42 67.85
C VAL A 588 -36.17 29.11 68.26
N SER A 589 -36.36 28.13 69.13
CA SER A 589 -37.67 27.79 69.70
C SER A 589 -38.34 28.99 70.38
N THR A 590 -39.65 29.14 70.17
CA THR A 590 -40.46 30.21 70.78
C THR A 590 -40.89 29.91 72.22
N THR A 591 -40.58 28.71 72.73
CA THR A 591 -40.95 28.28 74.09
C THR A 591 -39.74 28.35 75.04
N PRO A 592 -39.87 28.92 76.25
CA PRO A 592 -38.77 29.02 77.20
C PRO A 592 -38.57 27.65 77.88
N VAL A 593 -37.87 26.74 77.19
CA VAL A 593 -37.52 25.42 77.73
C VAL A 593 -36.01 25.25 77.68
N SER A 594 -35.43 24.74 78.76
CA SER A 594 -33.99 24.59 79.00
C SER A 594 -33.31 23.48 78.18
N LYS A 595 -33.77 23.21 76.94
CA LYS A 595 -33.14 22.25 76.01
C LYS A 595 -33.13 22.78 74.56
N PRO A 596 -32.10 23.55 74.17
CA PRO A 596 -31.90 24.08 72.81
C PRO A 596 -31.43 23.02 71.78
N ALA A 597 -31.61 21.72 72.04
CA ALA A 597 -30.97 20.66 71.24
C ALA A 597 -31.45 20.57 69.78
N SER A 598 -32.59 21.21 69.46
CA SER A 598 -33.17 21.26 68.12
C SER A 598 -33.02 22.63 67.44
N ASP A 599 -32.57 23.65 68.16
CA ASP A 599 -32.39 25.00 67.59
C ASP A 599 -31.31 24.94 66.50
N GLY A 600 -31.61 25.51 65.33
CA GLY A 600 -30.69 25.50 64.18
C GLY A 600 -30.45 24.12 63.55
N TRP A 601 -31.35 23.14 63.73
CA TRP A 601 -31.29 21.91 62.95
C TRP A 601 -31.53 22.16 61.46
N ASN A 602 -30.67 21.58 60.62
CA ASN A 602 -30.72 21.68 59.17
C ASN A 602 -30.53 20.28 58.54
N LEU A 603 -31.18 20.01 57.40
CA LEU A 603 -31.00 18.77 56.64
C LEU A 603 -30.35 19.08 55.29
N VAL A 604 -29.03 19.10 55.31
CA VAL A 604 -28.20 19.42 54.14
C VAL A 604 -27.89 18.14 53.36
N GLY A 605 -28.22 18.15 52.07
CA GLY A 605 -27.90 17.06 51.16
C GLY A 605 -26.48 17.19 50.63
N ASN A 606 -25.73 16.08 50.56
CA ASN A 606 -24.46 16.05 49.86
C ASN A 606 -24.72 16.14 48.34
N PRO A 607 -24.29 17.21 47.64
CA PRO A 607 -24.57 17.37 46.22
C PRO A 607 -23.55 16.63 45.36
N TYR A 608 -22.52 16.00 45.95
CA TYR A 608 -21.46 15.31 45.25
C TYR A 608 -21.70 13.79 45.27
N PRO A 609 -21.42 13.08 44.17
CA PRO A 609 -21.44 11.62 44.13
C PRO A 609 -20.15 11.03 44.74
N SER A 610 -19.74 11.54 45.91
CA SER A 610 -18.53 11.19 46.65
C SER A 610 -18.71 11.50 48.15
N THR A 611 -17.79 11.03 48.99
CA THR A 611 -17.79 11.39 50.42
C THR A 611 -17.29 12.83 50.61
N ILE A 612 -17.93 13.58 51.50
CA ILE A 612 -17.46 14.91 51.92
C ILE A 612 -16.39 14.74 53.00
N ASP A 613 -15.24 15.38 52.81
CA ASP A 613 -14.27 15.62 53.88
C ASP A 613 -14.61 16.94 54.57
N TRP A 614 -15.18 16.85 55.78
CA TRP A 614 -15.57 18.00 56.58
C TRP A 614 -14.39 18.78 57.17
N LEU A 615 -13.17 18.24 57.09
CA LEU A 615 -11.95 18.92 57.52
C LEU A 615 -11.25 19.64 56.36
N ALA A 616 -11.69 19.42 55.12
CA ALA A 616 -11.13 20.11 53.97
C ALA A 616 -11.44 21.62 54.02
N ALA A 617 -10.44 22.44 53.69
CA ALA A 617 -10.60 23.91 53.65
C ALA A 617 -11.56 24.39 52.55
N SER A 618 -11.82 23.54 51.57
CA SER A 618 -12.79 23.70 50.48
C SER A 618 -13.23 22.32 49.98
N GLY A 619 -14.48 22.23 49.53
CA GLY A 619 -15.04 21.04 48.88
C GLY A 619 -14.66 20.89 47.42
#